data_AF-A0A537TJC2-F1
#
_entry.id   AF-A0A537TJC2-F1
#
_cell.length_a   1.000
_cell.length_b   1.000
_cell.length_c   1.000
_cell.angle_alpha   90.00
_cell.angle_beta   90.00
_cell.angle_gamma   90.00
#
_symmetry.space_group_name_H-M   'P 1'
#
loop_
_entity.id
_entity.type
_entity.pdbx_description
1 polymer ?
#
loop_
_entity_poly.entity_id
_entity_poly.type
_entity_poly.pdbx_seq_one_letter_code
_entity_poly.pdbx_strand_id
1 'polypeptide(L)'
;MTEERFSAWLDAYGEAFERQDPDAAAGLFTPNATYQWGPFGELLRGPQEIRDKWAKWAEASDSQATRLRFEYEVIAVTDEVGIARWIASCSGFDTVTRYEGIFEVKLAAADLCSEFREWWNTKEEPLTVKGDASGDGSPKPG
;
A
#
# COMPACT_ATOMS: atom_id res chain seq x y z
N MET A 1 -2.09 21.68 4.54
CA MET A 1 -1.23 20.83 3.71
C MET A 1 -1.57 21.12 2.25
N THR A 2 -0.63 20.96 1.34
CA THR A 2 -0.91 21.08 -0.10
C THR A 2 -0.99 19.70 -0.74
N GLU A 3 -1.63 19.61 -1.90
CA GLU A 3 -1.77 18.36 -2.64
C GLU A 3 -0.41 17.79 -3.05
N GLU A 4 0.55 18.65 -3.40
CA GLU A 4 1.91 18.23 -3.76
C GLU A 4 2.65 17.61 -2.57
N ARG A 5 2.52 18.20 -1.38
CA ARG A 5 3.13 17.66 -0.15
C ARG A 5 2.52 16.31 0.22
N PHE A 6 1.21 16.19 0.08
CA PHE A 6 0.51 14.94 0.37
C PHE A 6 0.87 13.84 -0.64
N SER A 7 0.88 14.17 -1.92
CA SER A 7 1.25 13.24 -3.00
C SER A 7 2.69 12.76 -2.86
N ALA A 8 3.63 13.66 -2.52
CA ALA A 8 5.01 13.28 -2.27
C ALA A 8 5.15 12.28 -1.10
N TRP A 9 4.34 12.43 -0.05
CA TRP A 9 4.31 11.47 1.05
C TRP A 9 3.71 10.12 0.62
N LEU A 10 2.63 10.14 -0.17
CA LEU A 10 2.00 8.93 -0.71
C LEU A 10 2.94 8.17 -1.68
N ASP A 11 3.69 8.90 -2.50
CA ASP A 11 4.70 8.32 -3.40
C ASP A 11 5.79 7.60 -2.60
N ALA A 12 6.30 8.25 -1.55
CA ALA A 12 7.33 7.65 -0.68
C ALA A 12 6.79 6.46 0.12
N TYR A 13 5.54 6.53 0.58
CA TYR A 13 4.85 5.40 1.22
C TYR A 13 4.70 4.22 0.25
N GLY A 14 4.27 4.49 -0.99
CA GLY A 14 4.15 3.49 -2.05
C GLY A 14 5.48 2.83 -2.39
N GLU A 15 6.56 3.61 -2.50
CA GLU A 15 7.90 3.06 -2.73
C GLU A 15 8.36 2.16 -1.58
N ALA A 16 8.18 2.59 -0.32
CA ALA A 16 8.51 1.76 0.84
C ALA A 16 7.69 0.46 0.86
N PHE A 17 6.40 0.54 0.53
CA PHE A 17 5.52 -0.62 0.39
C PHE A 17 6.02 -1.59 -0.68
N GLU A 18 6.25 -1.11 -1.90
CA GLU A 18 6.66 -1.96 -3.02
C GLU A 18 8.03 -2.62 -2.80
N ARG A 19 8.95 -1.93 -2.11
CA ARG A 19 10.28 -2.42 -1.78
C ARG A 19 10.33 -3.29 -0.52
N GLN A 20 9.23 -3.37 0.24
CA GLN A 20 9.21 -4.01 1.56
C GLN A 20 10.29 -3.46 2.49
N ASP A 21 10.44 -2.14 2.54
CA ASP A 21 11.49 -1.47 3.30
C ASP A 21 10.93 -0.87 4.62
N PRO A 22 11.12 -1.55 5.77
CA PRO A 22 10.58 -1.08 7.04
C PRO A 22 11.26 0.19 7.54
N ASP A 23 12.53 0.39 7.19
CA ASP A 23 13.31 1.55 7.60
C ASP A 23 12.87 2.79 6.80
N ALA A 24 12.67 2.64 5.49
CA ALA A 24 12.07 3.69 4.66
C ALA A 24 10.66 4.06 5.12
N ALA A 25 9.81 3.07 5.40
CA ALA A 25 8.46 3.31 5.89
C ALA A 25 8.45 4.07 7.22
N ALA A 26 9.27 3.66 8.19
CA ALA A 26 9.38 4.32 9.48
C ALA A 26 9.94 5.75 9.38
N GLY A 27 10.82 6.00 8.41
CA GLY A 27 11.40 7.32 8.13
C GLY A 27 10.38 8.39 7.70
N LEU A 28 9.17 7.98 7.29
CA LEU A 28 8.09 8.89 6.89
C LEU A 28 7.34 9.52 8.07
N PHE A 29 7.66 9.12 9.30
CA PHE A 29 6.90 9.49 10.50
C PHE A 29 7.71 10.36 11.46
N THR A 30 7.02 11.29 12.11
CA THR A 30 7.59 12.07 13.23
C THR A 30 7.89 11.17 14.43
N PRO A 31 8.79 11.58 15.35
CA PRO A 31 9.14 10.76 16.52
C PRO A 31 7.96 10.34 17.41
N ASN A 32 6.91 11.16 17.46
CA ASN A 32 5.70 10.93 18.26
C ASN A 32 4.47 10.59 17.40
N ALA A 33 4.69 10.17 16.15
CA ALA A 33 3.59 9.88 15.24
C ALA A 33 2.69 8.76 15.77
N THR A 34 1.44 8.76 15.34
CA THR A 34 0.54 7.63 15.55
C THR A 34 0.11 7.03 14.22
N TYR A 35 0.02 5.71 14.17
CA TYR A 35 -0.43 4.98 13.00
C TYR A 35 -1.46 3.92 13.42
N GLN A 36 -2.73 4.16 13.08
CA GLN A 36 -3.81 3.21 13.26
C GLN A 36 -3.81 2.18 12.12
N TRP A 37 -3.26 0.99 12.39
CA TRP A 37 -3.13 -0.11 11.43
C TRP A 37 -4.49 -0.81 11.24
N GLY A 38 -5.35 -0.18 10.45
CA GLY A 38 -6.64 -0.74 10.06
C GLY A 38 -7.80 -0.36 10.93
N PRO A 39 -9.02 -0.68 10.46
CA PRO A 39 -10.26 -0.17 11.05
C PRO A 39 -10.44 -0.58 12.51
N PHE A 40 -9.89 -1.74 12.88
CA PHE A 40 -9.99 -2.33 14.22
C PHE A 40 -8.63 -2.82 14.75
N GLY A 41 -7.52 -2.44 14.11
CA GLY A 41 -6.21 -2.94 14.46
C GLY A 41 -5.48 -2.11 15.51
N GLU A 42 -4.17 -2.32 15.59
CA GLU A 42 -3.31 -1.71 16.60
C GLU A 42 -3.05 -0.23 16.32
N LEU A 43 -2.91 0.56 17.38
CA LEU A 43 -2.45 1.93 17.31
C LEU A 43 -0.95 1.97 17.63
N LEU A 44 -0.14 2.08 16.58
CA LEU A 44 1.33 2.14 16.66
C LEU A 44 1.78 3.55 17.05
N ARG A 45 2.84 3.63 17.85
CA ARG A 45 3.39 4.88 18.38
C ARG A 45 4.87 5.03 18.05
N GLY A 46 5.16 6.06 17.28
CA GLY A 46 6.50 6.44 16.86
C GLY A 46 7.14 5.48 15.84
N PRO A 47 8.30 5.86 15.27
CA PRO A 47 8.91 5.14 14.16
C PRO A 47 9.28 3.68 14.49
N GLN A 48 9.66 3.38 15.74
CA GLN A 48 10.10 2.04 16.11
C GLN A 48 8.96 1.00 16.03
N GLU A 49 7.79 1.29 16.61
CA GLU A 49 6.65 0.37 16.55
C GLU A 49 6.14 0.20 15.10
N ILE A 50 6.19 1.28 14.31
CA ILE A 50 5.84 1.27 12.89
C ILE A 50 6.80 0.36 12.12
N ARG A 51 8.12 0.54 12.30
CA ARG A 51 9.15 -0.30 11.69
C ARG A 51 8.95 -1.77 12.02
N ASP A 52 8.73 -2.09 13.29
CA ASP A 52 8.59 -3.49 13.74
C ASP A 52 7.32 -4.13 13.18
N LYS A 53 6.24 -3.37 13.02
CA LYS A 53 5.00 -3.85 12.36
C LYS A 53 5.24 -4.12 10.88
N TRP A 54 5.91 -3.20 10.19
CA TRP A 54 6.28 -3.33 8.79
C TRP A 54 7.21 -4.52 8.53
N ALA A 55 8.23 -4.71 9.36
CA ALA A 55 9.15 -5.85 9.25
C ALA A 55 8.42 -7.19 9.36
N LYS A 56 7.51 -7.33 10.33
CA LYS A 56 6.67 -8.54 10.46
C LYS A 56 5.80 -8.78 9.23
N TRP A 57 5.25 -7.71 8.64
CA TRP A 57 4.44 -7.83 7.43
C TRP A 57 5.29 -8.19 6.20
N ALA A 58 6.50 -7.64 6.10
CA ALA A 58 7.46 -7.97 5.04
C ALA A 58 7.91 -9.43 5.10
N GLU A 59 8.25 -9.93 6.29
CA GLU A 59 8.60 -11.34 6.50
C GLU A 59 7.46 -12.29 6.08
N ALA A 60 6.21 -11.93 6.39
CA ALA A 60 5.04 -12.71 5.97
C ALA A 60 4.85 -12.68 4.44
N SER A 61 5.07 -11.52 3.82
CA SER A 61 4.86 -11.31 2.39
C SER A 61 5.94 -11.94 1.52
N ASP A 62 7.20 -11.92 1.93
CA ASP A 62 8.33 -12.55 1.18
C ASP A 62 8.09 -14.05 0.95
N SER A 63 7.37 -14.71 1.85
CA SER A 63 7.02 -16.12 1.70
C SER A 63 5.94 -16.42 0.63
N GLN A 64 5.21 -15.41 0.17
CA GLN A 64 4.00 -15.59 -0.65
C GLN A 64 3.87 -14.67 -1.87
N ALA A 65 4.51 -13.49 -1.86
CA ALA A 65 4.33 -12.46 -2.87
C ALA A 65 5.58 -12.31 -3.75
N THR A 66 5.41 -12.51 -5.05
CA THR A 66 6.45 -12.30 -6.07
C THR A 66 6.52 -10.86 -6.55
N ARG A 67 5.43 -10.09 -6.43
CA ARG A 67 5.36 -8.70 -6.86
C ARG A 67 4.33 -7.92 -6.04
N LEU A 68 4.76 -6.74 -5.60
CA LEU A 68 3.93 -5.77 -4.90
C LEU A 68 3.73 -4.54 -5.79
N ARG A 69 2.51 -3.99 -5.74
CA ARG A 69 2.16 -2.75 -6.43
C ARG A 69 1.31 -1.88 -5.52
N PHE A 70 1.53 -0.58 -5.58
CA PHE A 70 0.76 0.42 -4.87
C PHE A 70 0.36 1.55 -5.81
N GLU A 71 -0.91 1.96 -5.75
CA GLU A 71 -1.48 3.07 -6.49
C GLU A 71 -2.40 3.86 -5.57
N TYR A 72 -2.59 5.15 -5.86
CA TYR A 72 -3.50 6.00 -5.09
C TYR A 72 -4.20 7.04 -5.96
N GLU A 73 -5.27 7.60 -5.39
CA GLU A 73 -6.03 8.72 -5.91
C GLU A 73 -6.32 9.67 -4.74
N VAL A 74 -5.91 10.94 -4.85
CA VAL A 74 -6.22 11.95 -3.84
C VAL A 74 -7.70 12.29 -3.91
N ILE A 75 -8.41 12.15 -2.79
CA ILE A 75 -9.84 12.48 -2.68
C ILE A 75 -10.03 13.92 -2.19
N ALA A 76 -9.28 14.30 -1.15
CA ALA A 76 -9.40 15.63 -0.54
C ALA A 76 -8.11 16.02 0.19
N VAL A 77 -7.81 17.32 0.19
CA VAL A 77 -6.71 17.90 0.97
C VAL A 77 -7.21 19.17 1.66
N THR A 78 -6.91 19.29 2.94
CA THR A 78 -7.16 20.49 3.75
C THR A 78 -5.86 21.00 4.36
N ASP A 79 -5.96 22.06 5.17
CA ASP A 79 -4.81 22.55 5.91
C ASP A 79 -4.23 21.52 6.89
N GLU A 80 -5.06 20.59 7.37
CA GLU A 80 -4.71 19.65 8.43
C GLU A 80 -4.63 18.19 7.96
N VAL A 81 -5.49 17.77 7.03
CA VAL A 81 -5.67 16.36 6.66
C VAL A 81 -5.65 16.14 5.16
N GLY A 82 -5.08 15.02 4.74
CA GLY A 82 -5.14 14.49 3.39
C GLY A 82 -5.88 13.16 3.39
N ILE A 83 -6.81 13.01 2.45
CA ILE A 83 -7.57 11.78 2.23
C ILE A 83 -7.24 11.24 0.85
N ALA A 84 -6.82 9.98 0.78
CA ALA A 84 -6.58 9.30 -0.48
C ALA A 84 -7.25 7.93 -0.50
N ARG A 85 -7.77 7.55 -1.66
CA ARG A 85 -8.03 6.14 -1.97
C ARG A 85 -6.71 5.49 -2.31
N TRP A 86 -6.48 4.29 -1.81
CA TRP A 86 -5.31 3.50 -2.15
C TRP A 86 -5.71 2.12 -2.61
N ILE A 87 -4.90 1.56 -3.51
CA ILE A 87 -5.03 0.22 -4.05
C ILE A 87 -3.66 -0.43 -3.94
N ALA A 88 -3.62 -1.64 -3.39
CA ALA A 88 -2.43 -2.46 -3.44
C ALA A 88 -2.72 -3.86 -3.99
N SER A 89 -1.72 -4.47 -4.60
CA SER A 89 -1.81 -5.87 -5.02
C SER A 89 -0.56 -6.63 -4.66
N CYS A 90 -0.75 -7.82 -4.09
CA CYS A 90 0.29 -8.81 -3.84
C CYS A 90 0.05 -9.99 -4.77
N SER A 91 0.92 -10.16 -5.77
CA SER A 91 0.83 -11.31 -6.70
C SER A 91 1.68 -12.45 -6.17
N GLY A 92 1.07 -13.62 -5.92
CA GLY A 92 1.76 -14.87 -5.67
C GLY A 92 1.99 -15.68 -6.95
N PHE A 93 2.07 -17.00 -6.84
CA PHE A 93 2.21 -17.88 -8.00
C PHE A 93 0.89 -18.12 -8.74
N ASP A 94 -0.19 -18.39 -7.99
CA ASP A 94 -1.50 -18.75 -8.56
C ASP A 94 -2.63 -17.77 -8.19
N THR A 95 -2.38 -16.85 -7.26
CA THR A 95 -3.38 -15.89 -6.76
C THR A 95 -2.83 -14.46 -6.73
N VAL A 96 -3.72 -13.48 -6.85
CA VAL A 96 -3.47 -12.08 -6.53
C VAL A 96 -4.37 -11.70 -5.37
N THR A 97 -3.76 -11.22 -4.29
CA THR A 97 -4.49 -10.55 -3.22
C THR A 97 -4.55 -9.07 -3.52
N ARG A 98 -5.77 -8.52 -3.59
CA ARG A 98 -6.01 -7.09 -3.80
C ARG A 98 -6.51 -6.45 -2.51
N TYR A 99 -5.95 -5.30 -2.22
CA TYR A 99 -6.35 -4.43 -1.12
C TYR A 99 -6.86 -3.13 -1.70
N GLU A 100 -7.92 -2.61 -1.11
CA GLU A 100 -8.45 -1.30 -1.44
C GLU A 100 -8.95 -0.62 -0.19
N GLY A 101 -8.67 0.67 -0.08
CA GLY A 101 -8.94 1.38 1.14
C GLY A 101 -8.86 2.89 1.04
N ILE A 102 -8.95 3.52 2.21
CA ILE A 102 -8.81 4.95 2.42
C ILE A 102 -7.67 5.19 3.39
N PHE A 103 -6.84 6.18 3.08
CA PHE A 103 -5.86 6.79 3.97
C PHE A 103 -6.38 8.13 4.46
N GLU A 104 -6.21 8.39 5.75
CA GLU A 104 -6.33 9.69 6.39
C GLU A 104 -4.98 10.04 7.01
N VAL A 105 -4.35 11.12 6.54
CA VAL A 105 -2.98 11.48 6.89
C VAL A 105 -2.89 12.93 7.33
N LYS A 106 -2.17 13.19 8.42
CA LYS A 106 -1.75 14.53 8.84
C LYS A 106 -0.24 14.64 8.73
N LEU A 107 0.23 15.66 8.02
CA LEU A 107 1.65 15.97 7.89
C LEU A 107 2.03 17.16 8.78
N ALA A 108 3.15 17.02 9.49
CA ALA A 108 3.77 18.10 10.23
C ALA A 108 4.46 19.11 9.29
N ALA A 109 5.00 20.19 9.85
CA ALA A 109 5.71 21.22 9.09
C ALA A 109 6.99 20.72 8.37
N ALA A 110 7.52 19.56 8.76
CA ALA A 110 8.72 18.94 8.18
C ALA A 110 8.40 17.85 7.14
N ASP A 111 7.19 17.83 6.57
CA ASP A 111 6.70 16.80 5.61
C ASP A 111 6.61 15.37 6.16
N LEU A 112 6.93 15.17 7.44
CA LEU A 112 6.76 13.92 8.15
C LEU A 112 5.33 13.76 8.65
N CYS A 113 4.82 12.52 8.62
CA CYS A 113 3.50 12.18 9.12
C CYS A 113 3.45 12.23 10.66
N SER A 114 2.44 12.91 11.20
CA SER A 114 2.15 12.94 12.64
C SER A 114 1.00 12.02 13.03
N GLU A 115 0.01 11.85 12.16
CA GLU A 115 -1.11 10.93 12.38
C GLU A 115 -1.48 10.25 11.07
N PHE A 116 -1.54 8.93 11.09
CA PHE A 116 -1.97 8.12 9.95
C PHE A 116 -3.04 7.13 10.40
N ARG A 117 -4.14 7.08 9.65
CA ARG A 117 -5.20 6.09 9.82
C ARG A 117 -5.56 5.50 8.48
N GLU A 118 -5.89 4.22 8.49
CA GLU A 118 -6.29 3.52 7.29
C GLU A 118 -7.44 2.56 7.54
N TRP A 119 -8.23 2.41 6.49
CA TRP A 119 -9.32 1.46 6.39
C TRP A 119 -9.13 0.71 5.09
N TRP A 120 -9.36 -0.60 5.09
CA TRP A 120 -9.30 -1.39 3.86
C TRP A 120 -10.20 -2.60 3.92
N ASN A 121 -10.51 -3.10 2.73
CA ASN A 121 -10.97 -4.46 2.51
C ASN A 121 -9.96 -5.19 1.64
N THR A 122 -10.03 -6.51 1.66
CA THR A 122 -9.18 -7.37 0.83
C THR A 122 -10.03 -8.41 0.11
N LYS A 123 -9.55 -8.84 -1.05
CA LYS A 123 -10.09 -9.98 -1.77
C LYS A 123 -8.93 -10.75 -2.42
N GLU A 124 -9.07 -12.06 -2.46
CA GLU A 124 -8.17 -12.94 -3.20
C GLU A 124 -8.83 -13.32 -4.52
N GLU A 125 -8.06 -13.27 -5.61
CA GLU A 125 -8.51 -13.60 -6.95
C GLU A 125 -7.50 -14.55 -7.61
N PRO A 126 -7.93 -15.47 -8.49
CA PRO A 126 -7.00 -16.28 -9.28
C PRO A 126 -6.14 -15.40 -10.19
N LEU A 127 -4.84 -15.72 -10.31
CA LEU A 127 -3.98 -15.14 -11.32
C LEU A 127 -4.48 -15.57 -12.70
N THR A 128 -5.20 -14.68 -13.38
CA THR A 128 -5.64 -14.93 -14.75
C THR A 128 -4.44 -14.74 -15.66
N VAL A 129 -3.71 -15.82 -15.95
CA VAL A 129 -2.83 -15.85 -17.11
C VAL A 129 -3.74 -15.67 -18.31
N LYS A 130 -3.71 -14.50 -18.96
CA LYS A 130 -4.29 -14.36 -20.29
C LYS A 130 -3.54 -15.35 -21.17
N GLY A 131 -4.12 -16.54 -21.35
CA GLY A 131 -3.66 -17.48 -22.35
C GLY A 131 -3.67 -16.76 -23.69
N ASP A 132 -2.54 -16.82 -24.39
CA ASP A 132 -2.42 -16.38 -25.77
C ASP A 132 -3.59 -16.96 -26.57
N ALA A 133 -4.52 -16.10 -26.96
CA ALA A 133 -5.48 -16.42 -28.00
C ALA A 133 -4.74 -16.46 -29.34
N SER A 134 -4.02 -17.54 -29.59
CA SER A 134 -3.50 -17.88 -30.93
C SER A 134 -3.59 -19.39 -31.16
N GLY A 135 -4.83 -19.90 -31.13
CA GLY A 135 -5.19 -21.18 -31.73
C GLY A 135 -5.93 -20.92 -33.04
N ASP A 136 -5.17 -20.78 -34.12
CA ASP A 136 -5.63 -20.78 -35.51
C ASP A 136 -6.61 -21.93 -35.76
N GLY A 137 -7.89 -21.58 -35.89
CA GLY A 137 -8.93 -22.47 -36.36
C GLY A 137 -8.87 -22.58 -37.88
N SER A 138 -7.96 -23.40 -38.39
CA SER A 138 -7.98 -23.84 -39.78
C SER A 138 -8.46 -25.30 -39.87
N PRO A 139 -9.58 -25.59 -40.54
CA PRO A 139 -10.03 -26.97 -40.72
C PRO A 139 -9.18 -27.68 -41.78
N LYS A 140 -8.67 -28.88 -41.45
CA LYS A 140 -8.04 -29.78 -42.44
C LYS A 140 -9.11 -30.40 -43.36
N PRO A 141 -8.90 -30.47 -44.68
CA PRO A 141 -9.67 -31.33 -45.56
C PRO A 141 -9.07 -32.74 -45.61
N GLY A 142 -9.92 -33.76 -45.64
CA GLY A 142 -9.54 -35.17 -45.82
C GLY A 142 -10.65 -36.11 -45.39
#